data_AF-A0A5C5YJD5-F1
#
_entry.id   AF-A0A5C5YJD5-F1
#
_cell.length_a   1.000
_cell.length_b   1.000
_cell.length_c   1.000
_cell.angle_alpha   90.00
_cell.angle_beta   90.00
_cell.angle_gamma   90.00
#
_symmetry.space_group_name_H-M   'P 1'
#
loop_
_entity.id
_entity.type
_entity.pdbx_description
1 polymer ?
#
loop_
_entity_poly.entity_id
_entity_poly.type
_entity_poly.pdbx_seq_one_letter_code
_entity_poly.pdbx_strand_id
1 'polypeptide(L)'
;MAKCDQGYMCEVCGAEVSSIVQSDLYLRYVLGQLDAEKLHLSPERHLRCNPVLTQYIDDDRFPPVELDDAFDKRGLDAGFVAEQTERVSSAYRRLWEIASAEQPISLLDYPRF
;
A
#
# COMPACT_ATOMS: atom_id res chain seq x y z
N MET A 1 16.39 -17.64 -20.14
CA MET A 1 15.17 -17.71 -19.31
C MET A 1 15.10 -16.41 -18.55
N ALA A 2 14.19 -15.53 -18.97
CA ALA A 2 14.09 -14.15 -18.48
C ALA A 2 13.31 -14.10 -17.16
N LYS A 3 13.66 -13.16 -16.29
CA LYS A 3 13.13 -12.88 -14.94
C LYS A 3 11.62 -12.53 -14.88
N CYS A 4 10.81 -12.93 -15.85
CA CYS A 4 9.45 -12.43 -16.01
C CYS A 4 8.35 -13.27 -15.32
N ASP A 5 8.68 -14.44 -14.75
CA ASP A 5 7.67 -15.41 -14.26
C ASP A 5 7.61 -15.55 -12.72
N GLN A 6 8.31 -14.70 -11.97
CA GLN A 6 8.12 -14.62 -10.51
C GLN A 6 7.50 -13.27 -10.22
N GLY A 7 6.26 -13.24 -9.73
CA GLY A 7 5.67 -11.99 -9.23
C GLY A 7 6.60 -11.30 -8.25
N TYR A 8 6.41 -9.99 -8.08
CA TYR A 8 7.30 -9.20 -7.23
C TYR A 8 7.37 -9.80 -5.83
N MET A 9 8.56 -10.25 -5.45
CA MET A 9 8.79 -10.88 -4.14
C MET A 9 8.88 -9.81 -3.08
N CYS A 10 8.16 -9.99 -1.97
CA CYS A 10 8.27 -9.12 -0.83
C CYS A 10 9.68 -9.22 -0.23
N GLU A 11 10.39 -8.10 -0.13
CA GLU A 11 11.75 -8.09 0.46
C GLU A 11 11.78 -8.40 1.97
N VAL A 12 10.63 -8.31 2.65
CA VAL A 12 10.53 -8.54 4.10
C VAL A 12 10.25 -10.01 4.42
N CYS A 13 9.22 -10.60 3.82
CA CYS A 13 8.83 -11.99 4.13
C CYS A 13 9.24 -13.02 3.07
N GLY A 14 9.76 -12.58 1.92
CA GLY A 14 10.18 -13.44 0.81
C GLY A 14 9.06 -14.08 0.01
N ALA A 15 7.79 -13.85 0.36
CA ALA A 15 6.64 -14.37 -0.38
C ALA A 15 6.22 -13.43 -1.50
N GLU A 16 5.54 -13.97 -2.50
CA GLU A 16 5.04 -13.22 -3.65
C GLU A 16 3.95 -12.21 -3.26
N VAL A 17 4.01 -11.01 -3.84
CA VAL A 17 2.91 -10.04 -3.81
C VAL A 17 2.06 -10.25 -5.05
N SER A 18 0.92 -10.92 -4.88
CA SER A 18 0.12 -11.42 -6.00
C SER A 18 -0.92 -10.43 -6.53
N SER A 19 -1.12 -9.29 -5.87
CA SER A 19 -2.10 -8.28 -6.28
C SER A 19 -1.75 -6.88 -5.76
N ILE A 20 -2.19 -5.84 -6.49
CA ILE A 20 -1.98 -4.45 -6.10
C ILE A 20 -2.61 -4.12 -4.75
N VAL A 21 -3.71 -4.79 -4.38
CA VAL A 21 -4.39 -4.58 -3.08
C VAL A 21 -3.61 -5.18 -1.91
N GLN A 22 -2.52 -5.90 -2.19
CA GLN A 22 -1.57 -6.40 -1.20
C GLN A 22 -0.23 -5.66 -1.26
N SER A 23 -0.04 -4.73 -2.21
CA SER A 23 1.23 -4.07 -2.49
C SER A 23 1.37 -2.75 -1.75
N ASP A 24 2.40 -2.67 -0.91
CA ASP A 24 2.87 -1.42 -0.32
C ASP A 24 3.44 -0.47 -1.37
N LEU A 25 4.05 -1.01 -2.43
CA LEU A 25 4.60 -0.22 -3.52
C LEU A 25 3.52 0.61 -4.22
N TYR A 26 2.40 -0.04 -4.59
CA TYR A 26 1.28 0.64 -5.22
C TYR A 26 0.53 1.56 -4.24
N LEU A 27 0.43 1.21 -2.95
CA LEU A 27 -0.14 2.12 -1.94
C LEU A 27 0.66 3.42 -1.85
N ARG A 28 1.99 3.33 -1.73
CA ARG A 28 2.88 4.50 -1.68
C ARG A 28 2.80 5.33 -2.96
N TYR A 29 2.66 4.69 -4.11
CA TYR A 29 2.46 5.39 -5.38
C TYR A 29 1.15 6.19 -5.40
N VAL A 30 0.03 5.56 -5.04
CA VAL A 30 -1.29 6.22 -4.96
C VAL A 30 -1.29 7.36 -3.92
N LEU A 31 -0.54 7.21 -2.84
CA LEU A 31 -0.32 8.25 -1.82
C LEU A 31 0.58 9.41 -2.27
N GLY A 32 1.18 9.34 -3.47
CA GLY A 32 2.16 10.32 -3.96
C GLY A 32 3.50 10.27 -3.22
N GLN A 33 3.80 9.17 -2.51
CA GLN A 33 5.06 8.96 -1.79
C GLN A 33 6.14 8.29 -2.66
N LEU A 34 5.77 7.88 -3.87
CA LEU A 34 6.66 7.27 -4.85
C LEU A 34 6.31 7.80 -6.26
N ASP A 35 7.30 8.03 -7.09
CA ASP A 35 7.11 8.44 -8.49
C ASP A 35 6.85 7.23 -9.40
N ALA A 36 6.02 7.39 -10.43
CA ALA A 36 5.73 6.33 -11.40
C ALA A 36 7.00 5.77 -12.05
N GLU A 37 7.95 6.65 -12.35
CA GLU A 37 9.25 6.30 -12.94
C GLU A 37 10.09 5.39 -12.03
N LYS A 38 9.87 5.42 -10.70
CA LYS A 38 10.61 4.61 -9.73
C LYS A 38 9.95 3.28 -9.41
N LEU A 39 8.72 3.02 -9.86
CA LEU A 39 7.98 1.80 -9.55
C LEU A 39 8.77 0.54 -9.93
N HIS A 40 9.30 0.48 -11.15
CA HIS A 40 10.03 -0.69 -11.65
C HIS A 40 11.42 -0.89 -11.02
N LEU A 41 11.92 0.10 -10.29
CA LEU A 41 13.23 0.06 -9.61
C LEU A 41 13.10 -0.13 -8.11
N SER A 42 11.90 0.07 -7.57
CA SER A 42 11.65 0.03 -6.14
C SER A 42 11.35 -1.40 -5.68
N PRO A 43 11.82 -1.80 -4.50
CA PRO A 43 11.48 -3.09 -3.94
C PRO A 43 9.98 -3.15 -3.61
N GLU A 44 9.44 -4.34 -3.71
CA GLU A 44 8.06 -4.64 -3.37
C GLU A 44 7.95 -5.18 -1.94
N ARG A 45 6.85 -4.84 -1.25
CA ARG A 45 6.50 -5.36 0.06
C ARG A 45 4.99 -5.62 0.15
N HIS A 46 4.59 -6.61 0.93
CA HIS A 46 3.18 -6.68 1.30
C HIS A 46 2.81 -5.49 2.19
N LEU A 47 1.54 -5.07 2.13
CA LEU A 47 0.97 -4.11 3.08
C LEU A 47 1.21 -4.52 4.54
N ARG A 48 0.98 -5.79 4.87
CA ARG A 48 1.24 -6.34 6.22
C ARG A 48 2.72 -6.30 6.64
N CYS A 49 3.64 -6.21 5.67
CA CYS A 49 5.07 -6.14 5.91
C CYS A 49 5.57 -4.70 6.11
N ASN A 50 4.69 -3.70 5.96
CA ASN A 50 4.96 -2.31 6.33
C ASN A 50 3.91 -1.80 7.35
N PRO A 51 3.90 -2.34 8.59
CA PRO A 51 2.87 -2.03 9.57
C PRO A 51 2.87 -0.55 10.02
N VAL A 52 4.00 0.15 9.91
CA VAL A 52 4.10 1.58 10.25
C VAL A 52 3.18 2.44 9.38
N LEU A 53 3.05 2.11 8.09
CA LEU A 53 2.11 2.79 7.19
C LEU A 53 0.70 2.17 7.27
N THR A 54 0.62 0.84 7.33
CA THR A 54 -0.66 0.15 7.14
C THR A 54 -1.53 0.07 8.40
N GLN A 55 -0.99 0.41 9.57
CA GLN A 55 -1.80 0.66 10.77
C GLN A 55 -2.86 1.75 10.57
N TYR A 56 -2.67 2.65 9.60
CA TYR A 56 -3.63 3.72 9.28
C TYR A 56 -4.73 3.27 8.30
N ILE A 57 -4.75 2.00 7.85
CA ILE A 57 -5.85 1.49 7.05
C ILE A 57 -7.05 1.19 7.96
N ASP A 58 -8.16 1.88 7.73
CA ASP A 58 -9.48 1.64 8.30
C ASP A 58 -10.44 1.22 7.18
N ASP A 59 -10.51 -0.09 6.96
CA ASP A 59 -11.33 -0.73 5.93
C ASP A 59 -11.56 -2.20 6.29
N ASP A 60 -12.79 -2.70 6.20
CA ASP A 60 -13.17 -4.07 6.60
C ASP A 60 -12.40 -5.18 5.87
N ARG A 61 -11.82 -4.87 4.71
CA ARG A 61 -11.02 -5.83 3.91
C ARG A 61 -9.59 -5.97 4.43
N PHE A 62 -9.14 -5.09 5.34
CA PHE A 62 -7.80 -5.09 5.89
C PHE A 62 -7.84 -5.33 7.40
N PRO A 63 -7.22 -6.42 7.91
CA PRO A 63 -7.16 -6.66 9.35
C PRO A 63 -6.45 -5.49 10.07
N PRO A 64 -6.98 -5.01 11.21
CA PRO A 64 -6.31 -4.00 12.02
C PRO A 64 -4.90 -4.43 12.40
N VAL A 65 -3.97 -3.49 12.34
CA VAL A 65 -2.57 -3.68 12.72
C VAL A 65 -2.29 -2.91 14.00
N GLU A 66 -1.68 -3.59 14.96
CA GLU A 66 -1.19 -3.01 16.19
C GLU A 66 0.34 -3.17 16.23
N LEU A 67 1.02 -2.13 16.70
CA LEU A 67 2.46 -2.14 16.93
C LEU A 67 2.67 -2.11 18.45
N ASP A 68 3.72 -2.77 18.93
CA ASP A 68 4.10 -2.76 20.35
C ASP A 68 5.34 -1.86 20.58
N ASP A 69 5.42 -0.74 19.86
CA ASP A 69 6.54 0.20 19.93
C ASP A 69 6.11 1.67 19.79
N ALA A 70 7.08 2.58 19.73
CA ALA A 70 6.86 4.02 19.69
C ALA A 70 6.17 4.52 18.40
N PHE A 71 6.02 3.69 17.38
CA PHE A 71 5.33 4.02 16.13
C PHE A 71 3.86 3.60 16.13
N ASP A 72 3.37 2.95 17.19
CA ASP A 72 1.96 2.63 17.34
C ASP A 72 1.10 3.91 17.34
N LYS A 73 0.17 3.99 16.39
CA LYS A 73 -0.77 5.10 16.24
C LYS A 73 -1.55 5.42 17.52
N ARG A 74 -1.79 4.43 18.40
CA ARG A 74 -2.49 4.63 19.68
C ARG A 74 -1.73 5.56 20.63
N GLY A 75 -0.41 5.68 20.46
CA GLY A 75 0.45 6.58 21.23
C GLY A 75 0.71 7.95 20.59
N LEU A 76 0.15 8.22 19.41
CA LEU A 76 0.40 9.45 18.64
C LEU A 76 -0.71 10.50 18.82
N ASP A 77 -0.47 11.70 18.31
CA ASP A 77 -1.48 12.77 18.30
C ASP A 77 -2.74 12.35 17.54
N ALA A 78 -3.90 12.54 18.14
CA ALA A 78 -5.18 12.08 17.58
C ALA A 78 -5.55 12.79 16.27
N GLY A 79 -5.18 14.07 16.12
CA GLY A 79 -5.42 14.82 14.87
C GLY A 79 -4.59 14.28 13.73
N PHE A 80 -3.30 14.05 13.98
CA PHE A 80 -2.40 13.38 13.03
C PHE A 80 -2.90 11.98 12.67
N VAL A 81 -3.31 11.17 13.65
CA VAL A 81 -3.82 9.82 13.41
C VAL A 81 -5.08 9.85 12.54
N ALA A 82 -6.00 10.78 12.79
CA ALA A 82 -7.21 10.92 11.98
C ALA A 82 -6.88 11.28 10.52
N GLU A 83 -5.98 12.26 10.31
CA GLU A 83 -5.54 12.69 8.97
C GLU A 83 -4.87 11.55 8.20
N GLN A 84 -3.92 10.84 8.85
CA GLN A 84 -3.25 9.70 8.22
C GLN A 84 -4.24 8.56 7.94
N THR A 85 -5.18 8.30 8.85
CA THR A 85 -6.18 7.23 8.66
C THR A 85 -7.07 7.52 7.45
N GLU A 86 -7.58 8.75 7.32
CA GLU A 86 -8.37 9.14 6.16
C GLU A 86 -7.59 8.99 4.85
N ARG A 87 -6.37 9.56 4.82
CA ARG A 87 -5.50 9.58 3.64
C ARG A 87 -5.11 8.16 3.20
N VAL A 88 -4.63 7.33 4.12
CA VAL A 88 -4.17 5.96 3.82
C VAL A 88 -5.34 5.04 3.47
N SER A 89 -6.48 5.16 4.15
CA SER A 89 -7.68 4.37 3.84
C SER A 89 -8.26 4.72 2.47
N SER A 90 -8.28 6.01 2.10
CA SER A 90 -8.69 6.45 0.76
C SER A 90 -7.80 5.84 -0.33
N ALA A 91 -6.48 5.88 -0.14
CA ALA A 91 -5.54 5.26 -1.07
C ALA A 91 -5.70 3.74 -1.15
N TYR A 92 -5.96 3.06 -0.02
CA TYR A 92 -6.23 1.62 -0.01
C TYR A 92 -7.51 1.26 -0.78
N ARG A 93 -8.60 2.02 -0.59
CA ARG A 93 -9.83 1.86 -1.38
C ARG A 93 -9.59 2.09 -2.87
N ARG A 94 -8.73 3.04 -3.23
CA ARG A 94 -8.33 3.30 -4.61
C ARG A 94 -7.64 2.10 -5.26
N LEU A 95 -6.81 1.35 -4.52
CA LEU A 95 -6.21 0.10 -5.02
C LEU A 95 -7.28 -0.92 -5.40
N TRP A 96 -8.33 -1.04 -4.58
CA TRP A 96 -9.46 -1.92 -4.90
C TRP A 96 -10.21 -1.48 -6.14
N GLU A 97 -10.49 -0.19 -6.29
CA GLU A 97 -11.14 0.34 -7.50
C GLU A 97 -10.34 0.01 -8.76
N ILE A 98 -9.02 0.15 -8.70
CA ILE A 98 -8.12 -0.17 -9.82
C ILE A 98 -8.14 -1.68 -10.10
N ALA A 99 -8.06 -2.51 -9.06
CA ALA A 99 -8.03 -3.96 -9.19
C ALA A 99 -9.37 -4.54 -9.71
N SER A 100 -10.49 -3.88 -9.43
CA SER A 100 -11.82 -4.30 -9.85
C SER A 100 -12.32 -3.60 -11.12
N ALA A 101 -11.51 -2.76 -11.76
CA ALA A 101 -11.94 -2.02 -12.94
C ALA A 101 -12.14 -2.95 -14.15
N GLU A 102 -13.28 -2.84 -14.81
CA GLU A 102 -13.58 -3.62 -16.03
C GLU A 102 -12.65 -3.26 -17.20
N GLN A 103 -12.19 -2.01 -17.22
CA GLN A 103 -11.25 -1.50 -18.21
C GLN A 103 -9.92 -1.15 -17.52
N PRO A 104 -8.76 -1.42 -18.15
CA PRO A 104 -7.47 -1.03 -17.61
C PRO A 104 -7.41 0.49 -17.35
N ILE A 105 -7.14 0.85 -16.10
CA ILE A 105 -6.86 2.24 -15.72
C ILE A 105 -5.40 2.54 -16.08
N SER A 106 -5.14 3.71 -16.67
CA SER A 106 -3.78 4.17 -16.92
C SER A 106 -3.02 4.28 -15.60
N LEU A 107 -1.75 3.88 -15.58
CA LEU A 107 -0.91 4.00 -14.39
C LEU A 107 -0.88 5.45 -13.86
N LEU A 108 -0.90 6.44 -14.77
CA LEU A 108 -0.92 7.87 -14.43
C LEU A 108 -2.19 8.31 -13.71
N ASP A 109 -3.28 7.55 -13.86
CA ASP A 109 -4.58 7.84 -13.23
C ASP A 109 -4.75 7.07 -11.90
N TYR A 110 -3.73 6.33 -11.43
CA TYR A 110 -3.82 5.61 -10.16
C TYR A 110 -3.98 6.58 -8.98
N PRO A 111 -3.13 7.61 -8.79
CA PRO A 111 -3.37 8.65 -7.80
C PRO A 111 -4.62 9.47 -8.17
N ARG A 112 -5.41 9.84 -7.16
CA ARG A 112 -6.46 10.86 -7.25
C ARG A 112 -6.18 11.90 -6.18
N PHE A 113 -5.75 13.08 -6.61
CA PHE A 113 -5.49 14.24 -5.74
C PHE A 113 -6.74 15.10 -5.58
#